data_AF-A0A1Q3PK85-F1
#
_entry.id   AF-A0A1Q3PK85-F1
#
_cell.length_a   1.000
_cell.length_b   1.000
_cell.length_c   1.000
_cell.angle_alpha   90.00
_cell.angle_beta   90.00
_cell.angle_gamma   90.00
#
_symmetry.space_group_name_H-M   'P 1'
#
loop_
_entity.id
_entity.type
_entity.pdbx_description
1 polymer ?
#
loop_
_entity_poly.entity_id
_entity_poly.type
_entity_poly.pdbx_seq_one_letter_code
_entity_poly.pdbx_strand_id
1 'polypeptide(L)' 'MKIGGQFLFSYHEGHETVHFDKAHYKDVDIDLYFFKTNDIIRLLKETGFKVIEAIERRPHEDAKFQSRRAYIWAKK' A
#
# COMPACT_ATOMS: atom_id res chain seq x y z
N MET A 1 -2.08 13.57 -12.31
CA MET A 1 -2.28 14.51 -11.18
C MET A 1 -1.76 15.88 -11.59
N LYS A 2 -2.36 16.99 -11.12
CA LYS A 2 -1.84 18.34 -11.44
C LYS A 2 -0.45 18.53 -10.84
N ILE A 3 0.44 19.26 -11.51
CA ILE A 3 1.74 19.65 -10.97
C ILE A 3 1.51 20.41 -9.67
N GLY A 4 2.26 20.07 -8.63
CA GLY A 4 2.09 20.58 -7.27
C GLY A 4 1.14 19.76 -6.40
N GLY A 5 0.33 18.86 -6.98
CA GLY A 5 -0.64 18.05 -6.27
C GLY A 5 0.01 17.10 -5.28
N GLN A 6 -0.66 16.84 -4.16
CA GLN A 6 -0.23 15.91 -3.13
C GLN A 6 -0.95 14.56 -3.30
N PHE A 7 -0.23 13.47 -3.06
CA PHE A 7 -0.75 12.11 -3.08
C PHE A 7 -0.30 11.38 -1.82
N LEU A 8 -1.24 11.14 -0.91
CA LEU A 8 -1.03 10.35 0.29
C LEU A 8 -1.84 9.06 0.16
N PHE A 9 -1.18 7.92 0.29
CA PHE A 9 -1.83 6.63 0.14
C PHE A 9 -1.17 5.56 1.00
N SER A 10 -1.90 4.47 1.22
CA SER A 10 -1.43 3.34 2.01
C SER A 10 -1.78 2.02 1.34
N TYR A 11 -0.97 1.00 1.61
CA TYR A 11 -1.17 -0.36 1.11
C TYR A 11 -0.50 -1.37 2.06
N HIS A 12 -0.72 -2.66 1.80
CA HIS A 12 -0.06 -3.73 2.53
C HIS A 12 1.34 -3.98 1.97
N GLU A 13 2.35 -3.92 2.84
CA GLU A 13 3.74 -4.18 2.45
C GLU A 13 4.01 -5.68 2.40
N GLY A 14 4.66 -6.12 1.33
CA GLY A 14 5.03 -7.53 1.18
C GLY A 14 5.19 -8.00 -0.27
N HIS A 15 5.19 -9.32 -0.46
CA HIS A 15 5.20 -10.02 -1.75
C HIS A 15 4.01 -10.96 -1.93
N GLU A 16 3.11 -10.98 -0.94
CA GLU A 16 2.00 -11.91 -0.86
C GLU A 16 0.88 -11.50 -1.81
N THR A 17 0.21 -12.50 -2.35
CA THR A 17 -1.15 -12.36 -2.88
C THR A 17 -2.06 -13.11 -1.93
N VAL A 18 -3.05 -12.42 -1.39
CA VAL A 18 -4.01 -12.99 -0.43
C VAL A 18 -5.37 -13.08 -1.09
N HIS A 19 -5.81 -14.30 -1.34
CA HIS A 19 -7.14 -14.58 -1.88
C HIS A 19 -8.20 -14.51 -0.78
N PHE A 20 -9.36 -13.92 -1.09
CA PHE A 20 -10.52 -13.89 -0.22
C PHE A 20 -11.75 -14.39 -0.99
N ASP A 21 -12.35 -15.45 -0.45
CA ASP A 21 -13.68 -15.93 -0.87
C ASP A 21 -14.82 -15.24 -0.10
N LYS A 22 -14.50 -14.55 1.01
CA LYS A 22 -15.48 -13.85 1.86
C LYS A 22 -14.96 -12.52 2.40
N ALA A 23 -15.77 -11.48 2.23
CA ALA A 23 -15.62 -10.19 2.91
C ALA A 23 -16.72 -10.06 3.97
N HIS A 24 -16.37 -10.36 5.21
CA HIS A 24 -17.34 -10.55 6.30
C HIS A 24 -18.37 -11.65 5.96
N TYR A 25 -19.64 -11.29 5.82
CA TYR A 25 -20.74 -12.22 5.49
C TYR A 25 -21.06 -12.27 3.99
N LYS A 26 -20.31 -11.53 3.16
CA LYS A 26 -20.51 -11.50 1.71
C LYS A 26 -19.49 -12.41 1.04
N ASP A 27 -19.97 -13.28 0.16
CA ASP A 27 -19.12 -14.03 -0.75
C ASP A 27 -18.50 -13.05 -1.76
N VAL A 28 -17.20 -13.18 -1.98
CA VAL A 28 -16.40 -12.38 -2.93
C VAL A 28 -15.39 -13.31 -3.60
N ASP A 29 -14.80 -12.87 -4.70
CA ASP A 29 -13.70 -13.57 -5.37
C ASP A 29 -12.67 -12.49 -5.71
N ILE A 30 -11.76 -12.23 -4.77
CA ILE A 30 -10.79 -11.14 -4.88
C ILE A 30 -9.40 -11.56 -4.41
N ASP A 31 -8.40 -11.08 -5.13
CA ASP A 31 -6.99 -11.15 -4.74
C ASP A 31 -6.51 -9.78 -4.25
N LEU A 32 -5.88 -9.78 -3.08
CA LEU A 32 -5.20 -8.60 -2.55
C LEU A 32 -3.69 -8.76 -2.74
N TYR A 33 -3.11 -7.87 -3.54
CA TYR A 33 -1.68 -7.83 -3.82
C TYR A 33 -0.94 -6.93 -2.85
N PHE A 34 0.11 -7.47 -2.25
CA PHE A 34 1.01 -6.72 -1.40
C PHE A 34 2.20 -6.25 -2.23
N PHE A 35 2.75 -5.09 -1.90
CA PHE A 35 3.85 -4.50 -2.66
C PHE A 35 4.98 -4.09 -1.75
N LYS A 36 6.22 -4.26 -2.22
CA LYS A 36 7.38 -3.69 -1.53
C LYS A 36 7.39 -2.18 -1.66
N THR A 37 7.65 -1.51 -0.54
CA THR A 37 7.73 -0.05 -0.52
C THR A 37 8.76 0.51 -1.47
N ASN A 38 9.91 -0.16 -1.60
CA ASN A 38 10.95 0.25 -2.55
C ASN A 38 10.50 0.16 -4.01
N ASP A 39 9.68 -0.83 -4.36
CA ASP A 39 9.15 -0.97 -5.73
C ASP A 39 8.15 0.15 -6.04
N ILE A 40 7.26 0.48 -5.09
CA ILE A 40 6.32 1.60 -5.26
C ILE A 40 7.07 2.95 -5.32
N ILE A 41 8.10 3.15 -4.50
CA ILE A 41 8.95 4.36 -4.57
C ILE A 41 9.63 4.48 -5.93
N ARG A 42 10.15 3.37 -6.49
CA ARG A 42 10.74 3.36 -7.84
C ARG A 42 9.72 3.79 -8.88
N LEU A 43 8.53 3.20 -8.88
CA LEU A 43 7.44 3.55 -9.81
C LEU A 43 7.00 5.01 -9.68
N LEU A 44 6.89 5.54 -8.45
CA LEU A 44 6.57 6.95 -8.23
C LEU A 44 7.63 7.87 -8.87
N LYS A 45 8.92 7.56 -8.70
CA LYS A 45 10.00 8.34 -9.31
C LYS A 45 9.98 8.27 -10.84
N GLU A 46 9.81 7.07 -11.40
CA GLU A 46 9.71 6.85 -12.85
C GLU A 46 8.51 7.58 -13.46
N THR A 47 7.41 7.67 -12.72
CA THR A 47 6.22 8.41 -13.13
C THR A 47 6.31 9.91 -12.82
N GLY A 48 7.46 10.42 -12.37
CA GLY A 48 7.73 11.84 -12.17
C GLY A 48 7.09 12.43 -10.91
N PHE A 49 6.86 11.63 -9.88
CA PHE A 49 6.54 12.12 -8.54
C PHE A 49 7.81 12.28 -7.71
N LYS A 50 7.81 13.28 -6.82
CA LYS A 50 8.75 13.40 -5.72
C LYS A 50 8.16 12.74 -4.48
N VAL A 51 8.82 11.73 -3.94
CA VAL A 51 8.48 11.16 -2.62
C VAL A 51 8.92 12.15 -1.55
N ILE A 52 7.98 12.57 -0.70
CA ILE A 52 8.22 13.43 0.46
C ILE A 52 8.57 12.57 1.66
N GLU A 53 7.77 11.54 1.92
CA GLU A 53 7.96 10.62 3.04
C GLU A 53 7.40 9.24 2.70
N ALA A 54 8.04 8.19 3.23
CA ALA A 54 7.57 6.82 3.14
C ALA A 54 7.87 6.11 4.45
N ILE A 55 6.85 5.53 5.08
CA ILE A 55 6.98 4.79 6.34
C ILE A 55 6.31 3.43 6.25
N GLU A 56 6.86 2.47 6.96
CA GLU A 56 6.27 1.15 7.16
C GLU A 56 5.91 0.98 8.63
N ARG A 57 4.66 0.58 8.88
CA ARG A 57 4.13 0.33 10.21
C ARG A 57 3.93 -1.16 10.40
N ARG A 58 4.49 -1.70 11.47
CA ARG A 58 4.18 -3.06 11.92
C ARG A 58 2.70 -3.16 12.36
N PRO A 59 2.08 -4.33 12.22
CA PRO A 59 0.76 -4.56 12.83
C PRO A 59 0.84 -4.41 14.36
N HIS A 60 -0.28 -4.06 14.97
CA HIS A 60 -0.42 -4.14 16.42
C HIS A 60 -0.54 -5.62 16.84
N GLU A 61 -0.13 -5.94 18.06
CA GLU A 61 -0.15 -7.33 18.56
C GLU A 61 -1.56 -7.96 18.51
N ASP A 62 -2.59 -7.15 18.70
CA ASP A 62 -4.01 -7.52 18.69
C ASP A 62 -4.66 -7.45 17.30
N ALA A 63 -3.91 -7.09 16.25
CA ALA A 63 -4.46 -7.00 14.91
C ALA A 63 -4.90 -8.37 14.40
N LYS A 64 -6.16 -8.46 13.94
CA LYS A 64 -6.71 -9.68 13.32
C LYS A 64 -5.91 -10.17 12.11
N PHE A 65 -5.24 -9.26 11.42
CA PHE A 65 -4.36 -9.59 10.29
C PHE A 65 -2.99 -8.93 10.50
N GLN A 66 -1.98 -9.77 10.66
CA GLN A 66 -0.61 -9.38 11.04
C GLN A 66 0.22 -8.92 9.84
N SER A 67 -0.31 -8.00 9.04
CA SER A 67 0.41 -7.40 7.90
C SER A 67 1.08 -6.08 8.27
N ARG A 68 2.22 -5.79 7.65
CA ARG A 68 2.81 -4.45 7.65
C ARG A 68 2.03 -3.52 6.71
N ARG A 69 1.84 -2.27 7.12
CA ARG A 69 1.22 -1.23 6.29
C ARG A 69 2.27 -0.22 5.87
N ALA A 70 2.35 0.06 4.59
CA ALA A 70 3.14 1.16 4.07
C ALA A 70 2.26 2.40 3.89
N TYR A 71 2.84 3.57 4.12
CA TYR A 71 2.24 4.88 3.87
C TYR A 71 3.24 5.71 3.09
N ILE A 72 2.82 6.27 1.96
CA ILE A 72 3.67 7.15 1.15
C ILE A 72 2.96 8.47 0.92
N TRP A 73 3.69 9.55 1.18
CA TRP A 73 3.34 10.90 0.77
C TRP A 73 4.24 11.34 -0.39
N ALA A 74 3.62 11.67 -1.52
CA ALA A 74 4.30 12.09 -2.73
C ALA A 74 3.68 13.37 -3.32
N LYS A 75 4.44 14.06 -4.16
CA LYS A 75 4.02 15.27 -4.88
C LYS A 75 4.31 15.11 -6.38
N LYS A 76 3.34 15.47 -7.23
CA LYS A 76 3.49 15.47 -8.69
C LYS A 76 4.01 16.79 -9.23
#